data_AF-A0A099T1X5-F1
#
_entry.id   AF-A0A099T1X5-F1
#
_cell.length_a   1.000
_cell.length_b   1.000
_cell.length_c   1.000
_cell.angle_alpha   90.00
_cell.angle_beta   90.00
_cell.angle_gamma   90.00
#
_symmetry.space_group_name_H-M   'P 1'
#
loop_
_entity.id
_entity.type
_entity.pdbx_description
1 polymer ?
#
loop_
_entity_poly.entity_id
_entity_poly.type
_entity_poly.pdbx_seq_one_letter_code
_entity_poly.pdbx_strand_id
1 'polypeptide(L)'
;MVNGLADIWISIIKNNFQMLGLNDSKPRGIIILGIFVGLSAVLQLFCGFAGYPLYIQGYALQSGFVFYVYFLYALISVSLAYGFLKLKKVVFYPAIFWFLWGTANGISNYLALADIEIIVDSALSFAFLSYVYSKKKYFVN
;
A
#
# COMPACT_ATOMS: atom_id res chain seq x y z
N MET A 1 26.18 -19.34 -7.28
CA MET A 1 25.13 -20.14 -7.95
C MET A 1 23.98 -20.33 -6.99
N VAL A 2 22.98 -19.44 -7.03
CA VAL A 2 21.71 -19.58 -6.30
C VAL A 2 20.63 -19.27 -7.34
N ASN A 3 20.51 -20.16 -8.33
CA ASN A 3 19.84 -19.87 -9.62
C ASN A 3 18.67 -20.84 -9.92
N GLY A 4 17.96 -21.30 -8.87
CA GLY A 4 16.86 -22.25 -9.04
C GLY A 4 15.51 -21.60 -8.79
N LEU A 5 15.24 -21.31 -7.51
CA LEU A 5 13.92 -20.85 -7.07
C LEU A 5 13.67 -19.37 -7.37
N ALA A 6 14.67 -18.51 -7.20
CA ALA A 6 14.52 -17.07 -7.46
C ALA A 6 14.19 -16.80 -8.94
N ASP A 7 14.82 -17.52 -9.86
CA ASP A 7 14.55 -17.40 -11.30
C ASP A 7 13.17 -17.94 -11.68
N ILE A 8 12.70 -19.00 -11.01
CA ILE A 8 11.32 -19.51 -11.16
C ILE A 8 10.32 -18.47 -10.67
N TRP A 9 10.53 -17.86 -9.50
CA TRP A 9 9.67 -16.80 -8.99
C TRP A 9 9.65 -15.58 -9.90
N ILE A 10 10.82 -15.14 -10.38
CA ILE A 10 10.93 -14.03 -11.33
C ILE A 10 10.23 -14.37 -12.66
N SER A 11 10.35 -15.61 -13.14
CA SER A 11 9.69 -16.09 -14.35
C SER A 11 8.17 -16.14 -14.19
N ILE A 12 7.66 -16.65 -13.07
CA ILE A 12 6.22 -16.69 -12.77
C ILE A 12 5.67 -15.27 -12.67
N ILE A 13 6.37 -14.37 -11.98
CA ILE A 13 6.00 -12.95 -11.94
C ILE A 13 6.00 -12.38 -13.35
N LYS A 14 7.05 -12.59 -14.14
CA LYS A 14 7.16 -12.06 -15.50
C LYS A 14 6.05 -12.60 -16.43
N ASN A 15 5.71 -13.88 -16.34
CA ASN A 15 4.62 -14.51 -17.09
C ASN A 15 3.25 -13.99 -16.65
N ASN A 16 3.01 -13.86 -15.34
CA ASN A 16 1.77 -13.28 -14.83
C ASN A 16 1.63 -11.82 -15.26
N PHE A 17 2.72 -11.07 -15.32
CA PHE A 17 2.74 -9.69 -15.82
C PHE A 17 2.38 -9.62 -17.31
N GLN A 18 2.93 -10.52 -18.14
CA GLN A 18 2.59 -10.61 -19.56
C GLN A 18 1.13 -11.03 -19.78
N MET A 19 0.62 -11.99 -18.99
CA MET A 19 -0.79 -12.40 -19.01
C MET A 19 -1.75 -11.28 -18.58
N LEU A 20 -1.31 -10.38 -17.71
CA LEU A 20 -2.05 -9.18 -17.30
C LEU A 20 -1.95 -8.02 -18.32
N GLY A 21 -1.30 -8.24 -19.48
CA GLY A 21 -1.11 -7.21 -20.52
C GLY A 21 -0.21 -6.04 -20.09
N LEU A 22 0.66 -6.27 -19.10
CA LEU A 22 1.53 -5.23 -18.55
C LEU A 22 2.80 -5.14 -19.38
N ASN A 23 2.92 -4.05 -20.15
CA ASN A 23 4.06 -3.74 -21.00
C ASN A 23 5.36 -3.68 -20.18
N ASP A 24 6.43 -4.33 -20.68
CA ASP A 24 7.77 -4.35 -20.06
C ASP A 24 8.41 -2.96 -19.94
N SER A 25 7.84 -1.94 -20.59
CA SER A 25 8.22 -0.53 -20.45
C SER A 25 7.78 0.12 -19.13
N LYS A 26 6.85 -0.48 -18.39
CA LYS A 26 6.32 0.08 -17.15
C LYS A 26 7.20 -0.30 -15.94
N PRO A 27 7.38 0.60 -14.96
CA PRO A 27 8.12 0.27 -13.74
C PRO A 27 7.38 -0.82 -12.94
N ARG A 28 7.81 -2.07 -13.10
CA ARG A 28 7.16 -3.26 -12.50
C ARG A 28 6.90 -3.09 -11.01
N GLY A 29 7.83 -2.51 -10.25
CA GLY A 29 7.64 -2.30 -8.81
C GLY A 29 6.50 -1.34 -8.44
N ILE A 30 6.16 -0.35 -9.29
CA ILE A 30 5.00 0.53 -9.04
C ILE A 30 3.70 -0.24 -9.32
N ILE A 31 3.70 -1.12 -10.31
CA ILE A 31 2.55 -1.99 -10.58
C ILE A 31 2.35 -2.97 -9.42
N ILE A 32 3.42 -3.63 -8.96
CA ILE A 32 3.39 -4.53 -7.80
C ILE A 32 2.86 -3.78 -6.57
N LEU A 33 3.37 -2.58 -6.32
CA LEU A 33 2.88 -1.72 -5.24
C LEU A 33 1.40 -1.38 -5.41
N GLY A 34 0.95 -1.08 -6.64
CA GLY A 34 -0.46 -0.88 -6.96
C GLY A 34 -1.34 -2.08 -6.63
N ILE A 35 -0.86 -3.30 -6.92
CA ILE A 35 -1.56 -4.55 -6.56
C ILE A 35 -1.62 -4.70 -5.04
N PHE A 36 -0.51 -4.49 -4.32
CA PHE A 36 -0.48 -4.56 -2.86
C PHE A 36 -1.42 -3.55 -2.20
N VAL A 37 -1.43 -2.31 -2.68
CA VAL A 37 -2.37 -1.28 -2.22
C VAL A 37 -3.82 -1.65 -2.56
N GLY A 38 -4.06 -2.32 -3.69
CA GLY A 38 -5.38 -2.86 -4.02
C GLY A 38 -5.83 -3.96 -3.06
N LEU A 39 -4.93 -4.91 -2.74
CA LEU A 39 -5.19 -5.97 -1.77
C LEU A 39 -5.42 -5.41 -0.36
N SER A 40 -4.70 -4.35 0.03
CA SER A 40 -4.92 -3.70 1.33
C SER A 40 -6.32 -3.09 1.44
N ALA A 41 -6.90 -2.60 0.33
CA ALA A 41 -8.28 -2.09 0.33
C ALA A 41 -9.28 -3.20 0.67
N VAL A 42 -9.09 -4.38 0.08
CA VAL A 42 -9.94 -5.56 0.36
C VAL A 42 -9.81 -5.97 1.83
N LEU A 43 -8.59 -6.01 2.36
CA LEU A 43 -8.34 -6.32 3.76
C LEU A 43 -9.01 -5.31 4.70
N GLN A 44 -8.94 -4.01 4.40
CA GLN A 44 -9.58 -2.96 5.19
C GLN A 44 -11.09 -3.12 5.24
N LEU A 45 -11.74 -3.47 4.12
CA LEU A 45 -13.18 -3.77 4.12
C LEU A 45 -13.51 -4.94 5.05
N PHE A 46 -12.72 -6.03 5.00
CA PHE A 46 -12.91 -7.16 5.91
C PHE A 46 -12.71 -6.77 7.38
N CYS A 47 -11.66 -6.01 7.70
CA CYS A 47 -11.44 -5.50 9.06
C CYS A 47 -12.60 -4.62 9.54
N GLY A 48 -13.13 -3.77 8.66
CA GLY A 48 -14.31 -2.94 8.96
C GLY A 48 -15.55 -3.75 9.29
N PHE A 49 -15.87 -4.77 8.48
CA PHE A 49 -17.04 -5.64 8.73
C PHE A 49 -16.86 -6.58 9.92
N ALA A 50 -15.63 -7.05 10.16
CA ALA A 50 -15.31 -7.91 11.30
C ALA A 50 -15.21 -7.14 12.63
N GLY A 51 -15.27 -5.81 12.61
CA GLY A 51 -15.16 -4.98 13.80
C GLY A 51 -13.77 -5.02 14.43
N TYR A 52 -12.72 -5.20 13.62
CA TYR A 52 -11.34 -5.16 14.12
C TYR A 52 -11.04 -3.78 14.74
N PRO A 53 -10.40 -3.73 15.91
CA PRO A 53 -10.07 -2.47 16.55
C PRO A 53 -9.09 -1.66 15.68
N LEU A 54 -9.43 -0.40 15.45
CA LEU A 54 -8.58 0.54 14.71
C LEU A 54 -7.98 1.56 15.68
N TYR A 55 -6.66 1.74 15.60
CA TYR A 55 -5.93 2.74 16.37
C TYR A 55 -5.49 3.90 15.48
N ILE A 56 -5.86 5.11 15.88
CA ILE A 56 -5.38 6.36 15.27
C ILE A 56 -4.62 7.16 16.33
N GLN A 57 -3.35 7.41 16.05
CA GLN A 57 -2.46 8.18 16.93
C GLN A 57 -2.42 7.65 18.38
N GLY A 58 -2.48 6.34 18.55
CA GLY A 58 -2.47 5.66 19.85
C GLY A 58 -3.85 5.47 20.49
N TYR A 59 -4.91 6.06 19.93
CA TYR A 59 -6.26 5.96 20.47
C TYR A 59 -7.08 4.94 19.70
N ALA A 60 -7.71 4.01 20.44
CA ALA A 60 -8.70 3.10 19.87
C ALA A 60 -9.95 3.89 19.45
N LEU A 61 -10.37 3.75 18.20
CA LEU A 61 -11.63 4.34 17.74
C LEU A 61 -12.84 3.58 18.29
N GLN A 62 -13.90 4.32 18.55
CA GLN A 62 -15.21 3.74 18.87
C GLN A 62 -15.74 2.91 17.69
N SER A 63 -16.29 1.74 18.00
CA SER A 63 -16.68 0.70 17.02
C SER A 63 -17.58 1.19 15.88
N GLY A 64 -18.53 2.11 16.15
CA GLY A 64 -19.38 2.69 15.11
C GLY A 64 -18.61 3.57 14.11
N PHE A 65 -17.55 4.25 14.54
CA PHE A 65 -16.71 5.09 13.68
C PHE A 65 -15.64 4.28 12.93
N VAL A 66 -15.21 3.14 13.48
CA VAL A 66 -14.19 2.27 12.89
C VAL A 66 -14.56 1.83 11.47
N PHE A 67 -15.81 1.43 11.24
CA PHE A 67 -16.29 1.00 9.92
C PHE A 67 -16.10 2.09 8.86
N TYR A 68 -16.49 3.33 9.17
CA TYR A 68 -16.37 4.46 8.24
C TYR A 68 -14.92 4.78 7.89
N VAL A 69 -14.01 4.67 8.87
CA VAL A 69 -12.58 4.90 8.62
C VAL A 69 -11.98 3.80 7.76
N TYR A 70 -12.28 2.52 8.03
CA TYR A 70 -11.84 1.42 7.16
C TYR A 70 -12.39 1.55 5.73
N PHE A 71 -13.65 1.97 5.59
CA PHE A 71 -14.23 2.22 4.27
C PHE A 71 -13.54 3.37 3.55
N LEU A 72 -13.24 4.47 4.25
CA LEU A 72 -12.47 5.59 3.71
C LEU A 72 -11.07 5.15 3.27
N TYR A 73 -10.38 4.38 4.10
CA TYR A 73 -9.07 3.83 3.78
C TYR A 73 -9.15 2.96 2.51
N ALA A 74 -10.20 2.14 2.39
CA ALA A 74 -10.37 1.26 1.25
C ALA A 74 -10.58 2.05 -0.04
N LEU A 75 -11.39 3.11 0.00
CA LEU A 75 -11.61 4.00 -1.15
C LEU A 75 -10.32 4.71 -1.60
N ILE A 76 -9.52 5.20 -0.66
CA ILE A 76 -8.23 5.81 -0.96
C ILE A 76 -7.29 4.77 -1.57
N SER A 77 -7.18 3.60 -0.96
CA SER A 77 -6.36 2.49 -1.47
C SER A 77 -6.77 2.06 -2.88
N VAL A 78 -8.07 1.89 -3.18
CA VAL A 78 -8.54 1.57 -4.55
C VAL A 78 -8.14 2.67 -5.54
N SER A 79 -8.32 3.94 -5.16
CA SER A 79 -7.98 5.08 -6.01
C SER A 79 -6.49 5.13 -6.33
N LEU A 80 -5.64 4.90 -5.33
CA LEU A 80 -4.19 4.83 -5.48
C LEU A 80 -3.76 3.62 -6.30
N ALA A 81 -4.33 2.44 -6.04
CA ALA A 81 -4.06 1.22 -6.79
C ALA A 81 -4.34 1.41 -8.28
N TYR A 82 -5.53 1.91 -8.63
CA TYR A 82 -5.89 2.20 -10.01
C TYR A 82 -4.94 3.22 -10.64
N GLY A 83 -4.61 4.28 -9.90
CA GLY A 83 -3.67 5.30 -10.35
C GLY A 83 -2.26 4.76 -10.58
N PHE A 84 -1.77 3.84 -9.75
CA PHE A 84 -0.46 3.20 -9.90
C PHE A 84 -0.42 2.26 -11.10
N LEU A 85 -1.48 1.45 -11.31
CA LEU A 85 -1.59 0.56 -12.46
C LEU A 85 -1.62 1.32 -13.80
N LYS A 86 -2.23 2.50 -13.80
CA LYS A 86 -2.31 3.40 -14.97
C LYS A 86 -1.22 4.47 -14.99
N LEU A 87 -0.36 4.52 -13.97
CA LEU A 87 0.70 5.53 -13.80
C LEU A 87 0.21 6.98 -13.88
N LYS A 88 -1.00 7.28 -13.38
CA LYS A 88 -1.60 8.62 -13.50
C LYS A 88 -0.87 9.65 -12.64
N LYS A 89 -0.53 10.81 -13.21
CA LYS A 89 0.09 11.94 -12.47
C LYS A 89 -0.75 12.40 -11.28
N VAL A 90 -2.08 12.36 -11.39
CA VAL A 90 -3.01 12.82 -10.33
C VAL A 90 -2.87 12.05 -9.02
N VAL A 91 -2.43 10.78 -9.04
CA VAL A 91 -2.32 9.97 -7.82
C VAL A 91 -0.96 10.08 -7.12
N PHE A 92 0.01 10.74 -7.74
CA PHE A 92 1.36 10.86 -7.18
C PHE A 92 1.37 11.62 -5.84
N TYR A 93 0.73 12.79 -5.77
CA TYR A 93 0.68 13.57 -4.54
C TYR A 93 -0.22 12.94 -3.46
N PRO A 94 -1.44 12.45 -3.78
CA PRO A 94 -2.23 11.68 -2.83
C PRO A 94 -1.48 10.47 -2.25
N ALA A 95 -0.68 9.76 -3.05
CA ALA A 95 0.15 8.66 -2.57
C ALA A 95 1.17 9.12 -1.52
N ILE A 96 1.81 10.27 -1.73
CA ILE A 96 2.76 10.83 -0.75
C ILE A 96 2.06 11.06 0.59
N PHE A 97 0.91 11.74 0.59
CA PHE A 97 0.17 11.99 1.81
C PHE A 97 -0.31 10.70 2.47
N TRP A 98 -0.74 9.73 1.68
CA TRP A 98 -1.22 8.45 2.18
C TRP A 98 -0.13 7.65 2.90
N PHE A 99 1.06 7.55 2.30
CA PHE A 99 2.16 6.83 2.94
C PHE A 99 2.76 7.61 4.12
N LEU A 100 2.79 8.95 4.06
CA LEU A 100 3.17 9.77 5.22
C LEU A 100 2.19 9.60 6.38
N TRP A 101 0.89 9.55 6.10
CA TRP A 101 -0.14 9.24 7.09
C TRP A 101 0.09 7.87 7.72
N GLY A 102 0.31 6.83 6.90
CA GLY A 102 0.62 5.49 7.39
C GLY A 102 1.85 5.45 8.31
N THR A 103 2.94 6.12 7.92
CA THR A 103 4.16 6.20 8.73
C THR A 103 3.92 6.96 10.03
N ALA A 104 3.29 8.13 9.99
CA ALA A 104 3.04 8.94 11.18
C ALA A 104 2.08 8.24 12.15
N ASN A 105 1.04 7.60 11.63
CA ASN A 105 0.08 6.87 12.44
C ASN A 105 0.71 5.67 13.14
N GLY A 106 1.51 4.87 12.41
CA GLY A 106 2.17 3.72 13.00
C GLY A 106 3.25 4.11 14.03
N ILE A 107 4.02 5.19 13.80
CA ILE A 107 4.97 5.70 14.81
C ILE A 107 4.22 6.13 16.08
N SER A 108 3.11 6.86 15.91
CA SER A 108 2.28 7.32 17.03
C SER A 108 1.67 6.14 17.80
N ASN A 109 1.17 5.13 17.09
CA ASN A 109 0.62 3.91 17.69
C ASN A 109 1.72 3.12 18.42
N TYR A 110 2.94 3.00 17.89
CA TYR A 110 4.07 2.39 18.57
C TYR A 110 4.39 3.11 19.89
N LEU A 111 4.47 4.44 19.87
CA LEU A 111 4.77 5.23 21.07
C LEU A 111 3.71 5.06 22.17
N ALA A 112 2.45 4.83 21.78
CA ALA A 112 1.34 4.67 22.72
C ALA A 112 1.15 3.22 23.21
N LEU A 113 1.33 2.24 22.33
CA LEU A 113 1.02 0.82 22.59
C LEU A 113 2.27 -0.01 22.91
N ALA A 114 3.47 0.53 22.67
CA ALA A 114 4.77 -0.13 22.85
C ALA A 114 4.93 -1.46 22.09
N ASP A 115 4.17 -1.64 20.99
CA ASP A 115 4.17 -2.86 20.18
C ASP A 115 5.06 -2.71 18.94
N ILE A 116 6.12 -3.51 18.88
CA ILE A 116 7.12 -3.46 17.82
C ILE A 116 6.58 -3.86 16.45
N GLU A 117 5.51 -4.65 16.37
CA GLU A 117 4.91 -5.02 15.07
C GLU A 117 4.37 -3.78 14.35
N ILE A 118 3.86 -2.81 15.10
CA ILE A 118 3.31 -1.55 14.58
C ILE A 118 4.39 -0.65 13.97
N ILE A 119 5.63 -0.74 14.45
CA ILE A 119 6.73 0.05 13.87
C ILE A 119 7.18 -0.51 12.51
N VAL A 120 7.01 -1.82 12.28
CA VAL A 120 7.31 -2.46 10.99
C VAL A 120 6.41 -1.88 9.90
N ASP A 121 5.12 -1.73 10.17
CA ASP A 121 4.16 -1.13 9.25
C ASP A 121 4.54 0.32 8.90
N SER A 122 5.03 1.06 9.89
CA SER A 122 5.49 2.45 9.73
C SER A 122 6.69 2.55 8.78
N ALA A 123 7.68 1.67 9.00
CA ALA A 123 8.89 1.58 8.19
C ALA A 123 8.56 1.14 6.76
N LEU A 124 7.65 0.17 6.60
CA LEU A 124 7.20 -0.29 5.29
C LEU A 124 6.51 0.83 4.51
N SER A 125 5.62 1.59 5.17
CA SER A 125 4.96 2.76 4.57
C SER A 125 5.99 3.83 4.12
N PHE A 126 7.03 4.07 4.93
CA PHE A 126 8.10 5.01 4.58
C PHE A 126 8.98 4.52 3.42
N ALA A 127 9.25 3.21 3.37
CA ALA A 127 9.97 2.59 2.26
C ALA A 127 9.17 2.71 0.95
N PHE A 128 7.85 2.48 0.99
CA PHE A 128 6.98 2.66 -0.15
C PHE A 128 6.90 4.12 -0.60
N LEU A 129 6.82 5.07 0.33
CA LEU A 129 6.90 6.50 0.03
C LEU A 129 8.19 6.84 -0.74
N SER A 130 9.34 6.43 -0.19
CA SER A 130 10.66 6.66 -0.77
C SER A 130 10.76 6.05 -2.17
N TYR A 131 10.22 4.83 -2.33
CA TYR A 131 10.18 4.15 -3.62
C TYR A 131 9.32 4.90 -4.64
N VAL A 132 8.09 5.28 -4.30
CA VAL A 132 7.19 6.05 -5.18
C VAL A 132 7.83 7.37 -5.60
N TYR A 133 8.45 8.08 -4.66
CA TYR A 133 9.13 9.33 -4.93
C TYR A 133 10.29 9.16 -5.93
N SER A 134 11.11 8.11 -5.77
CA SER A 134 12.19 7.77 -6.71
C SER A 134 11.70 7.48 -8.15
N LYS A 135 10.41 7.14 -8.30
CA LYS A 135 9.77 6.80 -9.58
C LYS A 135 8.85 7.91 -10.11
N LYS A 136 8.90 9.13 -9.54
CA LYS A 136 8.10 10.29 -9.98
C LYS A 136 7.99 10.45 -11.50
N LYS A 137 9.10 10.27 -12.23
CA LYS A 137 9.16 10.43 -13.70
C LYS A 137 8.22 9.52 -14.49
N TYR A 138 7.79 8.40 -13.91
CA TYR A 138 6.90 7.45 -14.58
C TYR A 138 5.42 7.81 -14.43
N PHE A 139 5.07 8.72 -13.51
CA PHE A 139 3.70 9.19 -13.32
C PHE A 139 3.37 10.28 -14.32
N VAL A 140 2.68 9.91 -15.40
CA VAL A 140 2.33 10.76 -16.54
C VAL A 140 0.81 10.81 -16.72
N ASN A 141 0.32 11.76 -17.53
CA ASN A 141 -1.11 11.87 -17.83
C ASN A 141 -1.50 10.89 -18.93
#